data_AF-U4KK55-F1
#
_entry.id   AF-U4KK55-F1
#
_cell.length_a   1.000
_cell.length_b   1.000
_cell.length_c   1.000
_cell.angle_alpha   90.00
_cell.angle_beta   90.00
_cell.angle_gamma   90.00
#
_symmetry.space_group_name_H-M   'P 1'
#
loop_
_entity.id
_entity.type
_entity.pdbx_description
1 polymer ?
#
loop_
_entity_poly.entity_id
_entity_poly.type
_entity_poly.pdbx_seq_one_letter_code
_entity_poly.pdbx_strand_id
1 'polypeptide(L)'
;MIRKAITNDKKDIYRLLKQIAKLHHNLYPDHFEEVDSKYDLKEVEQLINSPDKLVLVYEKDHQVFGYLIGWMKRVFSLMIYV
;
A
#
# COMPACT_ATOMS: atom_id res chain seq x y z
N MET A 1 15.99 -5.05 4.14
CA MET A 1 16.24 -3.62 3.87
C MET A 1 14.94 -2.91 3.53
N ILE A 2 14.81 -1.62 3.86
CA ILE A 2 13.68 -0.80 3.44
C ILE A 2 13.98 -0.21 2.06
N ARG A 3 13.06 -0.32 1.10
CA ARG A 3 13.18 0.27 -0.24
C ARG A 3 11.82 0.66 -0.81
N LYS A 4 11.82 1.40 -1.93
CA LYS A 4 10.60 1.60 -2.72
C LYS A 4 10.10 0.26 -3.27
N ALA A 5 8.78 0.09 -3.29
CA ALA A 5 8.14 -1.06 -3.90
C ALA A 5 8.34 -1.03 -5.43
N ILE A 6 8.41 -2.22 -6.01
CA ILE A 6 8.40 -2.47 -7.46
C ILE A 6 7.22 -3.36 -7.80
N THR A 7 6.83 -3.40 -9.08
CA THR A 7 5.68 -4.21 -9.54
C THR A 7 5.77 -5.68 -9.12
N ASN A 8 6.97 -6.25 -9.03
CA ASN A 8 7.16 -7.64 -8.58
C ASN A 8 6.74 -7.87 -7.13
N ASP A 9 6.72 -6.85 -6.28
CA ASP A 9 6.31 -6.97 -4.87
C ASP A 9 4.79 -7.10 -4.71
N LYS A 10 3.99 -6.85 -5.76
CA LYS A 10 2.53 -6.73 -5.66
C LYS A 10 1.85 -7.95 -5.04
N LYS A 11 2.37 -9.15 -5.29
CA LYS A 11 1.84 -10.40 -4.72
C LYS A 11 2.09 -10.48 -3.21
N ASP A 12 3.27 -10.09 -2.75
CA ASP A 12 3.57 -10.08 -1.31
C ASP A 12 2.82 -8.98 -0.58
N ILE A 13 2.73 -7.78 -1.17
CA ILE A 13 1.95 -6.68 -0.60
C ILE A 13 0.48 -7.08 -0.48
N TYR A 14 -0.11 -7.68 -1.53
CA TYR A 14 -1.48 -8.19 -1.49
C TYR A 14 -1.67 -9.28 -0.43
N ARG A 15 -0.72 -10.21 -0.28
CA ARG A 15 -0.73 -11.22 0.79
C ARG A 15 -0.76 -10.56 2.18
N LEU A 16 0.07 -9.54 2.40
CA LEU A 16 0.12 -8.81 3.68
C LEU A 16 -1.17 -8.02 3.94
N LEU A 17 -1.74 -7.38 2.92
CA LEU A 17 -3.03 -6.70 3.01
C LEU A 17 -4.15 -7.66 3.43
N LYS A 18 -4.20 -8.88 2.88
CA LYS A 18 -5.16 -9.92 3.29
C LYS A 18 -4.97 -10.35 4.75
N GLN A 19 -3.73 -10.51 5.20
CA GLN A 19 -3.43 -10.84 6.60
C GLN A 19 -3.94 -9.74 7.55
N ILE A 20 -3.74 -8.48 7.17
CA ILE A 20 -4.21 -7.32 7.93
C ILE A 20 -5.73 -7.23 7.92
N ALA A 21 -6.40 -7.44 6.77
CA ALA A 21 -7.86 -7.45 6.69
C ALA A 21 -8.47 -8.53 7.60
N LYS A 22 -7.92 -9.74 7.56
CA LYS A 22 -8.32 -10.83 8.46
C LYS A 22 -8.12 -10.47 9.94
N LEU A 23 -6.99 -9.84 10.28
CA LEU A 23 -6.74 -9.37 11.64
C LEU A 23 -7.79 -8.35 12.09
N HIS A 24 -8.16 -7.38 11.24
CA HIS A 24 -9.19 -6.39 11.56
C HIS A 24 -10.56 -7.04 11.80
N HIS A 25 -10.98 -7.96 10.91
CA HIS A 25 -12.22 -8.72 11.10
C HIS A 25 -12.21 -9.51 12.40
N ASN A 26 -11.12 -10.22 12.71
CA ASN A 26 -11.03 -10.99 13.95
C ASN A 26 -11.11 -10.12 15.22
N LEU A 27 -10.61 -8.89 15.17
CA LEU A 27 -10.63 -7.96 16.31
C LEU A 27 -11.95 -7.20 16.43
N TYR A 28 -12.58 -6.86 15.30
CA TYR A 28 -13.77 -6.03 15.23
C TYR A 28 -14.74 -6.54 14.13
N PRO A 29 -15.34 -7.72 14.32
CA PRO A 29 -16.13 -8.38 13.27
C PRO A 29 -17.36 -7.59 12.85
N ASP A 30 -17.93 -6.79 13.76
CA ASP A 30 -19.08 -5.92 13.46
C ASP A 30 -18.71 -4.69 12.61
N HIS A 31 -17.43 -4.31 12.57
CA HIS A 31 -16.94 -3.13 11.84
C HIS A 31 -16.28 -3.48 10.50
N PHE A 32 -15.75 -4.69 10.38
CA PHE A 32 -15.07 -5.16 9.18
C PHE A 32 -15.73 -6.45 8.75
N GLU A 33 -16.40 -6.44 7.60
CA GLU A 33 -16.92 -7.64 6.96
C GLU A 33 -15.78 -8.64 6.68
N GLU A 34 -16.14 -9.93 6.55
CA GLU A 34 -15.23 -11.00 6.11
C GLU A 34 -14.92 -10.88 4.61
N VAL A 35 -14.47 -9.71 4.17
CA VAL A 35 -14.12 -9.44 2.77
C VAL A 35 -12.63 -9.60 2.57
N ASP A 36 -12.28 -9.80 1.30
CA ASP A 36 -10.91 -9.73 0.83
C ASP A 36 -10.27 -8.35 1.10
N SER A 37 -8.95 -8.29 1.00
CA SER A 37 -8.15 -7.06 1.09
C SER A 37 -8.81 -5.82 0.48
N LYS A 38 -8.63 -4.65 1.11
CA LYS A 38 -9.07 -3.33 0.61
C LYS A 38 -8.64 -3.04 -0.84
N TYR A 39 -7.55 -3.66 -1.29
CA TYR A 39 -7.02 -3.53 -2.65
C TYR A 39 -6.87 -4.90 -3.29
N ASP A 40 -7.26 -5.06 -4.54
CA ASP A 40 -6.90 -6.21 -5.37
C ASP A 40 -5.47 -6.10 -5.93
N LEU A 41 -5.00 -7.13 -6.64
CA LEU A 41 -3.65 -7.14 -7.23
C LEU A 41 -3.41 -6.02 -8.26
N LYS A 42 -4.44 -5.64 -9.02
CA LYS A 42 -4.37 -4.58 -10.04
C LYS A 42 -4.30 -3.21 -9.36
N GLU A 43 -5.07 -3.02 -8.30
CA GLU A 43 -5.04 -1.80 -7.49
C GLU A 43 -3.71 -1.66 -6.75
N VAL A 44 -3.14 -2.73 -6.21
CA VAL A 44 -1.78 -2.70 -5.62
C VAL A 44 -0.74 -2.27 -6.67
N GLU A 45 -0.82 -2.80 -7.88
CA GLU A 45 0.06 -2.36 -8.98
C GLU A 45 -0.15 -0.88 -9.34
N GLN A 46 -1.39 -0.39 -9.33
CA GLN A 46 -1.67 1.04 -9.52
C GLN A 46 -1.11 1.89 -8.38
N LEU A 47 -1.16 1.43 -7.13
CA LEU A 47 -0.58 2.13 -5.98
C LEU A 47 0.94 2.26 -6.12
N ILE A 48 1.62 1.19 -6.53
CA ILE A 48 3.08 1.17 -6.71
C ILE A 48 3.51 2.14 -7.82
N ASN A 49 2.74 2.21 -8.91
CA ASN A 49 3.05 3.04 -10.07
C ASN A 49 2.50 4.48 -9.97
N SER A 50 1.81 4.81 -8.88
CA SER A 50 1.17 6.11 -8.67
C SER A 50 2.21 7.20 -8.41
N PRO A 51 2.29 8.28 -9.21
CA PRO A 51 3.26 9.35 -9.01
C PRO A 51 2.97 10.23 -7.78
N ASP A 52 1.78 10.11 -7.21
CA ASP A 52 1.26 10.82 -6.03
C ASP A 52 1.28 9.95 -4.77
N LYS A 53 1.76 8.70 -4.84
CA LYS A 53 1.86 7.81 -3.69
C LYS A 53 3.30 7.33 -3.51
N LEU A 54 3.67 7.07 -2.26
CA LEU A 54 4.93 6.46 -1.90
C LEU A 54 4.62 5.10 -1.28
N VAL A 55 5.06 4.03 -1.95
CA VAL A 55 4.98 2.68 -1.41
C VAL A 55 6.38 2.23 -1.04
N LEU A 56 6.60 1.97 0.25
CA LEU A 56 7.84 1.40 0.78
C LEU A 56 7.59 -0.04 1.21
N VAL A 57 8.60 -0.88 1.09
CA VAL A 57 8.59 -2.27 1.55
C VAL A 57 9.82 -2.56 2.40
N TYR A 58 9.67 -3.46 3.36
CA TYR A 58 10.78 -4.13 4.02
C TYR A 58 10.98 -5.52 3.39
N GLU A 59 12.09 -5.69 2.69
CA GLU A 59 12.50 -6.94 2.06
C GLU A 59 13.55 -7.67 2.91
N LYS A 60 13.41 -8.99 3.04
CA LYS A 60 14.44 -9.89 3.56
C LYS A 60 14.39 -11.19 2.76
N ASP A 61 15.55 -11.73 2.39
CA ASP A 61 15.66 -13.01 1.66
C ASP A 61 14.74 -13.09 0.41
N HIS A 62 14.70 -12.00 -0.38
CA HIS A 62 13.86 -11.85 -1.57
C HIS A 62 12.34 -11.90 -1.35
N GLN A 63 11.90 -11.74 -0.10
CA GLN A 63 10.49 -11.71 0.28
C GLN A 63 10.15 -10.40 1.00
N VAL A 64 8.97 -9.85 0.71
CA VAL A 64 8.46 -8.67 1.41
C VAL A 64 7.71 -9.09 2.67
N PHE A 65 8.12 -8.52 3.81
CA PHE A 65 7.57 -8.79 5.15
C PHE A 65 6.78 -7.62 5.74
N GLY A 66 6.85 -6.44 5.12
CA GLY A 66 6.11 -5.26 5.57
C GLY A 66 6.02 -4.24 4.45
N TYR A 67 5.00 -3.41 4.50
CA TYR A 67 4.79 -2.33 3.55
C TYR A 67 4.26 -1.07 4.25
N LEU A 68 4.46 0.08 3.61
CA LEU A 68 3.89 1.36 4.00
C LEU A 68 3.39 2.07 2.75
N ILE A 69 2.17 2.62 2.80
CA ILE A 69 1.59 3.42 1.72
C ILE A 69 1.37 4.84 2.25
N GLY A 70 1.99 5.82 1.59
CA GLY A 70 1.80 7.25 1.87
C GLY A 70 1.20 7.98 0.67
N TRP A 71 0.36 8.97 0.94
CA TRP A 71 -0.21 9.87 -0.08
C TRP A 71 0.51 11.21 -0.03
N MET A 72 1.03 11.65 -1.17
CA MET A 72 1.69 12.94 -1.31
C MET A 72 0.71 13.94 -1.93
N LYS A 73 0.41 15.03 -1.21
CA LYS A 73 -0.29 16.19 -1.77
C LYS A 73 0.74 17.17 -2.33
N ARG A 74 0.68 17.48 -3.62
CA ARG A 74 1.41 18.61 -4.18
C ARG A 74 0.67 19.89 -3.80
N VAL A 75 1.36 20.79 -3.10
CA VAL A 75 0.86 22.13 -2.84
C VAL A 75 1.43 23.02 -3.94
N PHE A 76 0.59 23.43 -4.90
CA PHE A 76 0.98 24.43 -5.89
C PHE A 76 0.84 25.82 -5.26
N SER A 77 1.96 26.50 -5.01
CA SER A 77 1.97 27.94 -4.75
C SER A 77 2.20 28.65 -6.08
N LEU A 78 1.12 29.09 -6.73
CA LEU A 78 1.19 30.01 -7.86
C LEU A 78 1.36 31.42 -7.29
N MET A 79 2.60 31.84 -7.07
CA MET A 79 2.91 33.26 -6.86
C MET A 79 3.18 33.88 -8.23
N ILE A 80 2.09 34.29 -8.90
CA ILE A 80 2.18 35.11 -10.11
C ILE A 80 2.50 36.53 -9.64
N TYR A 81 3.75 36.96 -9.80
CA TYR A 81 4.06 38.39 -9.81
C TYR A 81 3.65 38.92 -11.18
N VAL A 82 2.59 39.72 -11.21
CA VAL A 82 2.24 40.60 -12.35
C VAL A 82 2.90 41.95 -12.10
#